data_AF-A0A7W0Z273-F1
#
_entry.id   AF-A0A7W0Z273-F1
#
_cell.length_a   1.000
_cell.length_b   1.000
_cell.length_c   1.000
_cell.angle_alpha   90.00
_cell.angle_beta   90.00
_cell.angle_gamma   90.00
#
_symmetry.space_group_name_H-M   'P 1'
#
loop_
_entity.id
_entity.type
_entity.pdbx_description
1 polymer ?
#
loop_
_entity_poly.entity_id
_entity_poly.type
_entity_poly.pdbx_seq_one_letter_code
_entity_poly.pdbx_strand_id
1 'polypeptide(L)'
;MADLISEQARAALERLYADDARQRAAGLPSAARTRNLDRGSGRFLAISVVATGARRIVEVGSSNGVSTIWLASGAARNGGRVTGTELLPERAAEANRNLAEAGLADVAEVIAGDARTTLVAYAEPIDLLFIDAEKEDYPAHFLAAVAKVRPGGLILADNVVSHDLSVYQALLHERSDVATATLPLERGIEYTVKLL
;
A
#
# COMPACT_ATOMS: atom_id res chain seq x y z
N MET A 1 19.67 12.61 13.31
CA MET A 1 18.20 12.53 13.40
C MET A 1 17.81 11.09 13.16
N ALA A 2 16.75 10.58 13.81
CA ALA A 2 16.28 9.23 13.52
C ALA A 2 15.62 9.21 12.12
N ASP A 3 16.24 8.51 11.17
CA ASP A 3 15.68 8.36 9.82
C ASP A 3 14.51 7.37 9.84
N LEU A 4 13.43 7.73 9.13
CA LEU A 4 12.20 6.92 9.03
C LEU A 4 12.43 5.60 8.27
N ILE A 5 13.38 5.59 7.35
CA ILE A 5 13.75 4.44 6.52
C ILE A 5 15.24 4.15 6.72
N SER A 6 15.63 2.87 6.66
CA SER A 6 17.04 2.49 6.75
C SER A 6 17.81 2.94 5.51
N GLU A 7 19.15 3.00 5.60
CA GLU A 7 19.99 3.29 4.44
C GLU A 7 19.82 2.26 3.33
N GLN A 8 19.70 0.99 3.70
CA GLN A 8 19.47 -0.10 2.76
C GLN A 8 18.12 0.04 2.04
N ALA A 9 17.04 0.35 2.77
CA ALA A 9 15.72 0.59 2.17
C ALA A 9 15.71 1.81 1.26
N ARG A 10 16.40 2.90 1.66
CA ARG A 10 16.58 4.09 0.83
C ARG A 10 17.31 3.76 -0.48
N ALA A 11 18.41 3.02 -0.42
CA ALA A 11 19.15 2.62 -1.62
C ALA A 11 18.31 1.76 -2.59
N ALA A 12 17.53 0.82 -2.06
CA ALA A 12 16.59 0.02 -2.85
C ALA A 12 15.52 0.90 -3.51
N LEU A 13 14.91 1.82 -2.78
CA LEU A 13 13.93 2.78 -3.32
C LEU A 13 14.53 3.65 -4.43
N GLU A 14 15.73 4.21 -4.24
CA GLU A 14 16.40 5.01 -5.27
C GLU A 14 16.58 4.22 -6.58
N ARG A 15 17.01 2.96 -6.48
CA ARG A 15 17.15 2.08 -7.64
C ARG A 15 15.79 1.88 -8.33
N LEU A 16 14.75 1.53 -7.58
CA LEU A 16 13.42 1.27 -8.14
C LEU A 16 12.79 2.50 -8.79
N TYR A 17 12.98 3.68 -8.21
CA TYR A 17 12.54 4.94 -8.81
C TYR A 17 13.31 5.26 -10.10
N ALA A 18 14.63 5.03 -10.12
CA ALA A 18 15.42 5.19 -11.32
C ALA A 18 14.98 4.18 -12.41
N ASP A 19 14.61 2.96 -12.04
CA ASP A 19 14.13 1.93 -12.97
C ASP A 19 12.80 2.33 -13.62
N ASP A 20 11.81 2.79 -12.84
CA ASP A 20 10.54 3.35 -13.37
C ASP A 20 10.80 4.55 -14.30
N ALA A 21 11.66 5.48 -13.89
CA ALA A 21 12.00 6.64 -14.70
C ALA A 21 12.62 6.25 -16.06
N ARG A 22 13.52 5.24 -16.09
CA ARG A 22 14.10 4.73 -17.33
C ARG A 22 13.04 4.06 -18.22
N GLN A 23 12.14 3.27 -17.64
CA GLN A 23 11.04 2.62 -18.38
C GLN A 23 10.10 3.65 -19.02
N ARG A 24 9.79 4.74 -18.31
CA ARG A 24 9.00 5.86 -18.83
C ARG A 24 9.71 6.62 -19.94
N ALA A 25 11.00 6.92 -19.76
CA ALA A 25 11.81 7.60 -20.77
C ALA A 25 11.94 6.76 -22.05
N ALA A 26 11.95 5.43 -21.93
CA ALA A 26 11.93 4.50 -23.07
C ALA A 26 10.54 4.37 -23.74
N GLY A 27 9.50 5.02 -23.20
CA GLY A 27 8.16 5.00 -23.79
C GLY A 27 7.45 3.65 -23.67
N LEU A 28 7.82 2.82 -22.69
CA LEU A 28 7.16 1.52 -22.50
C LEU A 28 5.66 1.71 -22.22
N PRO A 29 4.78 0.88 -22.80
CA PRO A 29 3.35 0.96 -22.52
C PRO A 29 3.08 0.68 -21.05
N SER A 30 1.99 1.25 -20.49
CA SER A 30 1.65 1.12 -19.06
C SER A 30 1.62 -0.32 -18.55
N ALA A 31 1.21 -1.29 -19.37
CA ALA A 31 1.21 -2.71 -19.03
C ALA A 31 2.61 -3.34 -18.91
N ALA A 32 3.63 -2.75 -19.55
CA ALA A 32 5.00 -3.26 -19.58
C ALA A 32 5.95 -2.50 -18.64
N ARG A 33 5.48 -1.46 -17.94
CA ARG A 33 6.28 -0.67 -17.00
C ARG A 33 5.75 -0.75 -15.59
N THR A 34 6.61 -0.43 -14.65
CA THR A 34 6.22 -0.22 -13.25
C THR A 34 5.44 1.10 -13.09
N ARG A 35 4.60 1.16 -12.06
CA ARG A 35 3.75 2.32 -11.76
C ARG A 35 3.95 2.72 -10.30
N ASN A 36 5.19 3.04 -9.96
CA ASN A 36 5.56 3.20 -8.56
C ASN A 36 4.81 4.37 -7.89
N LEU A 37 4.43 4.15 -6.63
CA LEU A 37 3.99 5.20 -5.72
C LEU A 37 5.08 6.26 -5.59
N ASP A 38 4.72 7.54 -5.67
CA ASP A 38 5.70 8.61 -5.55
C ASP A 38 6.29 8.69 -4.12
N ARG A 39 7.37 9.47 -3.97
CA ARG A 39 8.11 9.56 -2.72
C ARG A 39 7.34 10.28 -1.60
N GLY A 40 6.53 11.28 -1.96
CA GLY A 40 5.73 12.05 -1.02
C GLY A 40 4.66 11.17 -0.38
N SER A 41 3.91 10.46 -1.22
CA SER A 41 2.91 9.48 -0.79
C SER A 41 3.53 8.33 -0.01
N GLY A 42 4.65 7.76 -0.48
CA GLY A 42 5.36 6.72 0.25
C GLY A 42 5.83 7.16 1.65
N ARG A 43 6.40 8.36 1.77
CA ARG A 43 6.78 8.94 3.06
C ARG A 43 5.56 9.15 3.96
N PHE A 44 4.45 9.61 3.40
CA PHE A 44 3.19 9.78 4.13
C PHE A 44 2.66 8.44 4.68
N LEU A 45 2.68 7.36 3.89
CA LEU A 45 2.28 6.03 4.34
C LEU A 45 3.15 5.57 5.52
N ALA A 46 4.48 5.67 5.41
CA ALA A 46 5.39 5.27 6.48
C ALA A 46 5.18 6.09 7.77
N ILE A 47 4.97 7.41 7.66
CA ILE A 47 4.64 8.26 8.81
C ILE A 47 3.31 7.85 9.43
N SER A 48 2.29 7.57 8.62
CA SER A 48 0.96 7.16 9.09
C SER A 48 1.02 5.84 9.87
N VAL A 49 1.81 4.88 9.40
CA VAL A 49 2.07 3.62 10.12
C VAL A 49 2.70 3.90 11.50
N VAL A 50 3.76 4.70 11.55
CA VAL A 50 4.44 5.04 12.82
C VAL A 50 3.50 5.80 13.76
N ALA A 51 2.83 6.83 13.27
CA ALA A 51 1.98 7.71 14.07
C ALA A 51 0.78 6.98 14.68
N THR A 52 0.23 5.99 13.98
CA THR A 52 -0.92 5.19 14.47
C THR A 52 -0.53 3.96 15.27
N GLY A 53 0.76 3.65 15.36
CA GLY A 53 1.23 2.42 16.00
C GLY A 53 0.77 1.14 15.28
N ALA A 54 0.42 1.22 13.98
CA ALA A 54 -0.05 0.08 13.21
C ALA A 54 0.99 -1.05 13.16
N ARG A 55 0.57 -2.29 13.42
CA ARG A 55 1.44 -3.47 13.44
C ARG A 55 1.05 -4.56 12.45
N ARG A 56 -0.22 -4.65 12.09
CA ARG A 56 -0.76 -5.61 11.12
C ARG A 56 -1.26 -4.83 9.91
N ILE A 57 -0.40 -4.73 8.91
CA ILE A 57 -0.67 -3.94 7.71
C ILE A 57 -0.93 -4.88 6.55
N VAL A 58 -1.99 -4.62 5.80
CA VAL A 58 -2.31 -5.37 4.57
C VAL A 58 -2.28 -4.41 3.39
N GLU A 59 -1.63 -4.82 2.31
CA GLU A 59 -1.57 -4.07 1.06
C GLU A 59 -2.20 -4.85 -0.08
N VAL A 60 -2.99 -4.14 -0.88
CA VAL A 60 -3.63 -4.64 -2.10
C VAL A 60 -2.98 -3.98 -3.31
N GLY A 61 -2.19 -4.75 -4.07
CA GLY A 61 -1.46 -4.26 -5.25
C GLY A 61 -0.02 -3.82 -4.92
N SER A 62 0.86 -4.78 -4.65
CA SER A 62 2.26 -4.48 -4.29
C SER A 62 3.16 -4.18 -5.49
N SER A 63 2.81 -4.62 -6.72
CA SER A 63 3.64 -4.44 -7.92
C SER A 63 5.09 -4.91 -7.72
N ASN A 64 6.08 -4.01 -7.85
CA ASN A 64 7.50 -4.29 -7.57
C ASN A 64 7.91 -4.01 -6.11
N GLY A 65 6.97 -3.68 -5.22
CA GLY A 65 7.20 -3.55 -3.78
C GLY A 65 7.57 -2.15 -3.26
N VAL A 66 7.51 -1.09 -4.08
CA VAL A 66 7.88 0.27 -3.61
C VAL A 66 7.04 0.74 -2.44
N SER A 67 5.71 0.67 -2.52
CA SER A 67 4.80 1.01 -1.43
C SER A 67 4.97 0.07 -0.23
N THR A 68 5.17 -1.23 -0.49
CA THR A 68 5.46 -2.24 0.54
C THR A 68 6.71 -1.90 1.34
N ILE A 69 7.79 -1.42 0.70
CA ILE A 69 9.02 -0.99 1.37
C ILE A 69 8.76 0.20 2.31
N TRP A 70 7.96 1.18 1.88
CA TRP A 70 7.58 2.31 2.73
C TRP A 70 6.75 1.86 3.94
N LEU A 71 5.72 1.04 3.71
CA LEU A 71 4.88 0.48 4.77
C LEU A 71 5.71 -0.35 5.75
N ALA A 72 6.59 -1.22 5.25
CA ALA A 72 7.44 -2.10 6.04
C ALA A 72 8.45 -1.31 6.87
N SER A 73 8.99 -0.22 6.32
CA SER A 73 9.87 0.68 7.08
C SER A 73 9.16 1.30 8.28
N GLY A 74 7.91 1.73 8.11
CA GLY A 74 7.08 2.18 9.24
C GLY A 74 6.76 1.04 10.21
N ALA A 75 6.38 -0.13 9.70
CA ALA A 75 6.00 -1.30 10.49
C ALA A 75 7.14 -1.76 11.39
N ALA A 76 8.37 -1.78 10.88
CA ALA A 76 9.58 -2.15 11.61
C ALA A 76 9.77 -1.30 12.87
N ARG A 77 9.42 -0.01 12.83
CA ARG A 77 9.48 0.88 14.00
C ARG A 77 8.49 0.52 15.11
N ASN A 78 7.36 -0.09 14.72
CA ASN A 78 6.30 -0.50 15.63
C ASN A 78 6.42 -1.96 16.08
N GLY A 79 7.42 -2.71 15.57
CA GLY A 79 7.50 -4.16 15.73
C GLY A 79 6.37 -4.90 15.01
N GLY A 80 5.92 -4.35 13.88
CA GLY A 80 4.83 -4.87 13.04
C GLY A 80 5.30 -5.66 11.83
N ARG A 81 4.35 -6.04 10.99
CA ARG A 81 4.52 -6.74 9.72
C ARG A 81 3.59 -6.20 8.64
N VAL A 82 3.99 -6.40 7.38
CA VAL A 82 3.18 -6.09 6.19
C VAL A 82 2.92 -7.36 5.40
N THR A 83 1.66 -7.60 5.05
CA THR A 83 1.26 -8.63 4.07
C THR A 83 0.77 -7.92 2.82
N GLY A 84 1.60 -7.93 1.78
CA GLY A 84 1.25 -7.44 0.46
C GLY A 84 0.60 -8.52 -0.40
N THR A 85 -0.08 -8.09 -1.45
CA THR A 85 -0.69 -9.00 -2.43
C THR A 85 -0.43 -8.50 -3.84
N GLU A 86 -0.13 -9.42 -4.74
CA GLU A 86 0.15 -9.13 -6.15
C GLU A 86 -0.40 -10.27 -7.01
N LEU A 87 -1.19 -9.93 -8.03
CA LEU A 87 -1.87 -10.91 -8.87
C LEU A 87 -0.88 -11.76 -9.67
N LEU A 88 0.19 -11.14 -10.18
CA LEU A 88 1.16 -11.78 -11.05
C LEU A 88 2.30 -12.41 -10.24
N PRO A 89 2.50 -13.76 -10.28
CA PRO A 89 3.52 -14.44 -9.47
C PRO A 89 4.95 -13.92 -9.69
N GLU A 90 5.30 -13.54 -10.92
CA GLU A 90 6.60 -12.98 -11.26
C GLU A 90 6.83 -11.60 -10.65
N ARG A 91 5.77 -10.79 -10.52
CA ARG A 91 5.81 -9.49 -9.85
C ARG A 91 5.88 -9.64 -8.34
N ALA A 92 5.12 -10.57 -7.78
CA ALA A 92 5.24 -10.91 -6.36
C ALA A 92 6.67 -11.38 -6.02
N ALA A 93 7.28 -12.21 -6.87
CA ALA A 93 8.66 -12.64 -6.71
C ALA A 93 9.66 -11.47 -6.84
N GLU A 94 9.42 -10.53 -7.76
CA GLU A 94 10.19 -9.29 -7.88
C GLU A 94 10.09 -8.42 -6.62
N ALA A 95 8.89 -8.20 -6.11
CA ALA A 95 8.66 -7.43 -4.89
C ALA A 95 9.38 -8.04 -3.68
N ASN A 96 9.30 -9.37 -3.50
CA ASN A 96 9.99 -10.05 -2.40
C ASN A 96 11.53 -9.96 -2.53
N ARG A 97 12.09 -10.00 -3.75
CA ARG A 97 13.52 -9.73 -3.95
C ARG A 97 13.89 -8.30 -3.55
N ASN A 98 13.08 -7.32 -3.95
CA ASN A 98 13.29 -5.92 -3.60
C ASN A 98 13.17 -5.67 -2.08
N LEU A 99 12.26 -6.37 -1.39
CA LEU A 99 12.14 -6.34 0.08
C LEU A 99 13.39 -6.91 0.75
N ALA A 100 13.93 -8.03 0.24
CA ALA A 100 15.17 -8.60 0.75
C ALA A 100 16.36 -7.65 0.54
N GLU A 101 16.48 -7.05 -0.65
CA GLU A 101 17.49 -6.03 -0.94
C GLU A 101 17.36 -4.79 -0.04
N ALA A 102 16.13 -4.41 0.33
CA ALA A 102 15.84 -3.32 1.26
C ALA A 102 16.09 -3.66 2.74
N GLY A 103 16.41 -4.93 3.06
CA GLY A 103 16.61 -5.40 4.44
C GLY A 103 15.30 -5.56 5.22
N LEU A 104 14.19 -5.82 4.53
CA LEU A 104 12.83 -5.84 5.09
C LEU A 104 12.11 -7.19 4.92
N ALA A 105 12.79 -8.24 4.45
CA ALA A 105 12.22 -9.57 4.29
C ALA A 105 11.64 -10.17 5.59
N ASP A 106 12.21 -9.80 6.75
CA ASP A 106 11.70 -10.26 8.05
C ASP A 106 10.49 -9.46 8.54
N VAL A 107 10.11 -8.38 7.84
CA VAL A 107 9.03 -7.46 8.21
C VAL A 107 7.88 -7.52 7.22
N ALA A 108 8.14 -7.86 5.96
CA ALA A 108 7.14 -7.86 4.91
C ALA A 108 7.29 -9.03 3.95
N GLU A 109 6.15 -9.50 3.44
CA GLU A 109 6.04 -10.51 2.41
C GLU A 109 4.94 -10.11 1.43
N VAL A 110 5.14 -10.39 0.14
CA VAL A 110 4.13 -10.23 -0.91
C VAL A 110 3.65 -11.59 -1.38
N ILE A 111 2.36 -11.87 -1.19
CA ILE A 111 1.72 -13.13 -1.57
C ILE A 111 1.21 -13.02 -3.01
N ALA A 112 1.56 -14.00 -3.85
CA ALA A 112 1.05 -14.10 -5.21
C ALA A 112 -0.42 -14.58 -5.22
N GLY A 113 -1.27 -13.91 -6.00
CA GLY A 113 -2.66 -14.31 -6.24
C GLY A 113 -3.67 -13.18 -6.03
N ASP A 114 -4.95 -13.54 -6.08
CA ASP A 114 -6.04 -12.59 -5.89
C ASP A 114 -6.06 -12.05 -4.45
N ALA A 115 -5.93 -10.74 -4.31
CA ALA A 115 -5.96 -10.07 -3.02
C ALA A 115 -7.23 -10.37 -2.20
N ARG A 116 -8.37 -10.60 -2.85
CA ARG A 116 -9.63 -10.97 -2.18
C ARG A 116 -9.52 -12.30 -1.45
N THR A 117 -8.81 -13.27 -2.03
CA THR A 117 -8.56 -14.56 -1.38
C THR A 117 -7.70 -14.38 -0.14
N THR A 118 -6.63 -13.59 -0.23
CA THR A 118 -5.77 -13.27 0.92
C THR A 118 -6.54 -12.53 2.00
N LEU A 119 -7.34 -11.52 1.64
CA LEU A 119 -8.15 -10.74 2.58
C LEU A 119 -9.16 -11.61 3.32
N VAL A 120 -9.85 -12.52 2.63
CA VAL A 120 -10.79 -13.47 3.26
C VAL A 120 -10.07 -14.36 4.27
N ALA A 121 -8.92 -14.91 3.88
CA ALA A 121 -8.10 -15.80 4.71
C ALA A 121 -7.39 -15.09 5.88
N TYR A 122 -7.21 -13.76 5.80
CA TYR A 122 -6.53 -12.98 6.84
C TYR A 122 -7.33 -13.02 8.15
N ALA A 123 -6.81 -13.71 9.16
CA ALA A 123 -7.55 -14.02 10.39
C ALA A 123 -7.47 -12.93 11.46
N GLU A 124 -6.41 -12.12 11.43
CA GLU A 124 -6.15 -11.11 12.45
C GLU A 124 -6.82 -9.75 12.13
N PRO A 125 -7.10 -8.92 13.14
CA PRO A 125 -7.50 -7.53 12.89
C PRO A 125 -6.42 -6.77 12.12
N ILE A 126 -6.85 -6.03 11.10
CA ILE A 126 -6.00 -5.16 10.30
C ILE A 126 -5.91 -3.80 11.00
N ASP A 127 -4.70 -3.32 11.26
CA ASP A 127 -4.46 -1.99 11.82
C ASP A 127 -4.43 -0.92 10.73
N LEU A 128 -3.90 -1.26 9.56
CA LEU A 128 -3.89 -0.41 8.37
C LEU A 128 -4.07 -1.26 7.10
N LEU A 129 -5.03 -0.87 6.26
CA LEU A 129 -5.20 -1.38 4.91
C LEU A 129 -4.73 -0.33 3.91
N PHE A 130 -3.90 -0.73 2.95
CA PHE A 130 -3.55 0.10 1.80
C PHE A 130 -4.08 -0.52 0.51
N ILE A 131 -4.79 0.26 -0.30
CA ILE A 131 -5.37 -0.17 -1.59
C ILE A 131 -4.71 0.63 -2.72
N ASP A 132 -3.94 -0.06 -3.55
CA ASP A 132 -3.35 0.47 -4.77
C ASP A 132 -3.36 -0.56 -5.93
N ALA A 133 -4.57 -0.96 -6.32
CA ALA A 133 -4.80 -1.89 -7.43
C ALA A 133 -5.48 -1.20 -8.64
N GLU A 134 -6.08 -2.02 -9.51
CA GLU A 134 -6.98 -1.54 -10.57
C GLU A 134 -8.22 -0.87 -9.95
N LYS A 135 -8.62 0.26 -10.52
CA LYS A 135 -9.50 1.23 -9.83
C LYS A 135 -10.93 0.73 -9.72
N GLU A 136 -11.37 -0.05 -10.70
CA GLU A 136 -12.67 -0.70 -10.75
C GLU A 136 -12.86 -1.71 -9.60
N ASP A 137 -11.76 -2.25 -9.06
CA ASP A 137 -11.79 -3.25 -8.00
C ASP A 137 -11.76 -2.66 -6.57
N TYR A 138 -11.57 -1.34 -6.42
CA TYR A 138 -11.46 -0.67 -5.10
C TYR A 138 -12.66 -0.95 -4.19
N PRO A 139 -13.93 -0.84 -4.66
CA PRO A 139 -15.09 -1.18 -3.84
C PRO A 139 -15.07 -2.63 -3.35
N ALA A 140 -14.68 -3.57 -4.22
CA ALA A 140 -14.63 -4.99 -3.87
C ALA A 140 -13.54 -5.29 -2.82
N HIS A 141 -12.34 -4.71 -2.99
CA HIS A 141 -11.26 -4.84 -2.02
C HIS A 141 -11.61 -4.22 -0.67
N PHE A 142 -12.20 -3.03 -0.67
CA PHE A 142 -12.67 -2.38 0.55
C PHE A 142 -13.71 -3.23 1.27
N LEU A 143 -14.75 -3.72 0.58
CA LEU A 143 -15.80 -4.54 1.20
C LEU A 143 -15.27 -5.86 1.76
N ALA A 144 -14.27 -6.47 1.11
CA ALA A 144 -13.63 -7.69 1.60
C ALA A 144 -12.82 -7.48 2.90
N ALA A 145 -12.34 -6.26 3.14
CA ALA A 145 -11.39 -5.96 4.22
C ALA A 145 -11.99 -5.15 5.38
N VAL A 146 -12.97 -4.27 5.13
CA VAL A 146 -13.43 -3.24 6.08
C VAL A 146 -13.96 -3.80 7.41
N ALA A 147 -14.50 -5.02 7.41
CA ALA A 147 -14.96 -5.69 8.64
C ALA A 147 -13.80 -6.26 9.49
N LYS A 148 -12.63 -6.45 8.88
CA LYS A 148 -11.40 -6.93 9.53
C LYS A 148 -10.52 -5.78 10.02
N VAL A 149 -10.71 -4.57 9.49
CA VAL A 149 -10.05 -3.37 10.01
C VAL A 149 -10.61 -3.06 11.39
N ARG A 150 -9.73 -2.95 12.40
CA ARG A 150 -10.16 -2.65 13.77
C ARG A 150 -10.76 -1.25 13.88
N PRO A 151 -11.61 -0.97 14.88
CA PRO A 151 -11.95 0.40 15.25
C PRO A 151 -10.67 1.23 15.52
N GLY A 152 -10.66 2.45 14.98
CA GLY A 152 -9.50 3.34 14.94
C GLY A 152 -8.38 2.91 13.97
N GLY A 153 -8.59 1.85 13.19
CA GLY A 153 -7.68 1.43 12.13
C GLY A 153 -7.82 2.31 10.88
N LEU A 154 -6.77 2.31 10.06
CA LEU A 154 -6.70 3.12 8.84
C LEU A 154 -7.02 2.31 7.60
N ILE A 155 -7.68 2.95 6.64
CA ILE A 155 -7.82 2.47 5.26
C ILE A 155 -7.35 3.62 4.37
N LEU A 156 -6.29 3.36 3.60
CA LEU A 156 -5.68 4.34 2.72
C LEU A 156 -5.82 3.84 1.28
N ALA A 157 -6.24 4.70 0.35
CA ALA A 157 -6.37 4.35 -1.06
C ALA A 157 -5.67 5.39 -1.94
N ASP A 158 -4.82 4.96 -2.88
CA ASP A 158 -4.06 5.87 -3.76
C ASP A 158 -4.82 6.25 -5.03
N ASN A 159 -4.40 7.35 -5.65
CA ASN A 159 -4.81 7.87 -6.95
C ASN A 159 -6.23 8.44 -7.03
N VAL A 160 -6.86 8.77 -5.90
CA VAL A 160 -8.26 9.22 -5.83
C VAL A 160 -8.53 10.58 -6.46
N VAL A 161 -7.49 11.36 -6.75
CA VAL A 161 -7.61 12.64 -7.47
C VAL A 161 -7.26 12.48 -8.96
N SER A 162 -6.37 11.56 -9.30
CA SER A 162 -5.89 11.37 -10.69
C SER A 162 -6.76 10.41 -11.51
N HIS A 163 -7.64 9.64 -10.88
CA HIS A 163 -8.55 8.70 -11.54
C HIS A 163 -9.97 8.85 -11.00
N ASP A 164 -10.97 8.42 -11.76
CA ASP A 164 -12.36 8.37 -11.30
C ASP A 164 -12.54 7.22 -10.31
N LEU A 165 -12.64 7.58 -9.02
CA LEU A 165 -12.97 6.68 -7.93
C LEU A 165 -14.29 7.07 -7.26
N SER A 166 -15.20 7.73 -8.00
CA SER A 166 -16.48 8.22 -7.49
C SER A 166 -17.34 7.11 -6.88
N VAL A 167 -17.36 5.90 -7.47
CA VAL A 167 -18.08 4.74 -6.93
C VAL A 167 -17.51 4.33 -5.56
N TYR A 168 -16.19 4.28 -5.43
CA TYR A 168 -15.53 3.97 -4.17
C TYR A 168 -15.79 5.07 -3.12
N GLN A 169 -15.66 6.33 -3.48
CA GLN A 169 -15.89 7.46 -2.58
C GLN A 169 -17.35 7.56 -2.13
N ALA A 170 -18.31 7.33 -3.03
CA ALA A 170 -19.74 7.25 -2.67
C ALA A 170 -20.00 6.13 -1.66
N LEU A 171 -19.41 4.95 -1.88
CA LEU A 171 -19.49 3.84 -0.93
C LEU A 171 -18.95 4.22 0.46
N LEU A 172 -17.86 4.99 0.55
CA LEU A 172 -17.35 5.47 1.83
C LEU A 172 -18.31 6.46 2.50
N HIS A 173 -18.89 7.40 1.74
CA HIS A 173 -19.80 8.42 2.28
C HIS A 173 -21.16 7.87 2.71
N GLU A 174 -21.62 6.76 2.14
CA GLU A 174 -22.86 6.09 2.53
C GLU A 174 -22.73 5.29 3.82
N ARG A 175 -21.51 5.06 4.30
CA ARG A 175 -21.23 4.23 5.48
C ARG A 175 -21.13 5.04 6.75
N SER A 176 -21.77 4.54 7.81
CA SER A 176 -21.73 5.14 9.15
C SER A 176 -20.59 4.63 10.03
N ASP A 177 -19.89 3.57 9.61
CA ASP A 177 -18.81 2.92 10.35
C ASP A 177 -17.41 3.40 9.94
N VAL A 178 -17.31 4.40 9.07
CA VAL A 178 -16.06 5.02 8.63
C VAL A 178 -16.19 6.55 8.58
N ALA A 179 -15.08 7.25 8.73
CA ALA A 179 -14.95 8.67 8.40
C ALA A 179 -13.79 8.84 7.41
N THR A 180 -13.96 9.66 6.38
CA THR A 180 -12.99 9.79 5.30
C THR A 180 -12.71 11.23 4.90
N ALA A 181 -11.52 11.47 4.37
CA ALA A 181 -11.14 12.72 3.75
C ALA A 181 -10.17 12.47 2.58
N THR A 182 -10.44 13.13 1.44
CA THR A 182 -9.52 13.15 0.31
C THR A 182 -8.38 14.13 0.57
N LEU A 183 -7.15 13.62 0.61
CA LEU A 183 -5.94 14.42 0.74
C LEU A 183 -5.37 14.70 -0.65
N PRO A 184 -5.16 15.97 -1.06
CA PRO A 184 -4.59 16.33 -2.36
C PRO A 184 -3.05 16.18 -2.37
N LEU A 185 -2.54 15.12 -1.75
CA LEU A 185 -1.13 14.76 -1.80
C LEU A 185 -0.88 14.04 -3.13
N GLU A 186 -0.10 14.66 -4.00
CA GLU A 186 0.37 14.06 -5.26
C GLU A 186 -0.80 13.63 -6.16
N ARG A 187 -1.02 12.32 -6.33
CA ARG A 187 -2.13 11.77 -7.13
C ARG A 187 -3.44 11.60 -6.35
N GLY A 188 -3.43 12.02 -5.08
CA GLY A 188 -4.55 11.95 -4.14
C GLY A 188 -4.52 10.68 -3.29
N ILE A 189 -4.68 10.84 -1.97
CA ILE A 189 -4.89 9.73 -1.03
C ILE A 189 -6.26 9.89 -0.38
N GLU A 190 -7.11 8.87 -0.46
CA GLU A 190 -8.31 8.81 0.38
C GLU A 190 -7.89 8.30 1.75
N TYR A 191 -8.05 9.13 2.77
CA TYR A 191 -7.63 8.84 4.14
C TYR A 191 -8.86 8.52 4.99
N THR A 192 -9.09 7.24 5.22
CA THR A 192 -10.27 6.73 5.92
C THR A 192 -9.89 6.13 7.28
N VAL A 193 -10.68 6.44 8.31
CA VAL A 193 -10.60 5.84 9.64
C VAL A 193 -11.83 4.97 9.87
N LYS A 194 -11.64 3.74 10.34
CA LYS A 194 -12.73 2.88 10.83
C LYS A 194 -13.21 3.37 12.20
N LEU A 195 -14.49 3.69 12.34
CA LEU A 195 -15.05 4.24 13.58
C LEU A 195 -15.61 3.17 14.54
N LEU A 196 -16.20 2.09 14.00
CA LEU A 196 -16.95 1.08 14.75
C LEU A 196 -16.52 -0.35 14.42
#